data_AF-A0A4P8RHN3-F1
#
_entry.id   AF-A0A4P8RHN3-F1
#
_cell.length_a   1.000
_cell.length_b   1.000
_cell.length_c   1.000
_cell.angle_alpha   90.00
_cell.angle_beta   90.00
_cell.angle_gamma   90.00
#
_symmetry.space_group_name_H-M   'P 1'
#
loop_
_entity.id
_entity.type
_entity.pdbx_description
1 polymer ?
#
loop_
_entity_poly.entity_id
_entity_poly.type
_entity_poly.pdbx_seq_one_letter_code
_entity_poly.pdbx_strand_id
1 'polypeptide(L)' 'MENYQGKNSFSSLLKNPADILEIVRDPGKAGLDFYKSLSVKQKQYLAFVAGIGIIIYGFTLNKKK' A
#
# COMPACT_ATOMS: atom_id res chain seq x y z
N MET A 1 21.37 1.64 -19.58
CA MET A 1 20.27 2.58 -19.25
C MET A 1 19.00 1.74 -19.09
N GLU A 2 18.56 1.53 -17.85
CA GLU A 2 17.43 0.64 -17.53
C GLU A 2 16.10 1.14 -18.14
N ASN A 3 15.42 0.26 -18.88
CA ASN A 3 14.08 0.47 -19.39
C ASN A 3 13.06 0.18 -18.28
N TYR A 4 12.69 1.18 -17.50
CA TYR A 4 11.54 1.10 -16.58
C TYR A 4 10.22 1.33 -17.37
N GLN A 5 9.90 0.40 -18.27
CA GLN A 5 8.56 0.28 -18.84
C GLN A 5 7.67 -0.48 -17.85
N GLY A 6 6.94 0.26 -17.01
CA GLY A 6 5.96 -0.31 -16.09
C GLY A 6 5.43 0.73 -15.11
N LYS A 7 4.56 1.63 -15.58
CA LYS A 7 3.88 2.63 -14.73
C LYS A 7 2.79 1.98 -13.85
N ASN A 8 3.15 1.03 -13.01
CA ASN A 8 2.25 0.55 -11.94
C ASN A 8 2.42 1.49 -10.75
N SER A 9 1.87 2.69 -10.89
CA SER A 9 1.92 3.69 -9.84
C SER A 9 0.84 3.40 -8.79
N PHE A 10 1.08 3.76 -7.53
CA PHE A 10 0.07 3.75 -6.47
C PHE A 10 -1.25 4.44 -6.90
N SER A 11 -1.15 5.42 -7.81
CA SER A 11 -2.29 6.09 -8.44
C SER A 11 -3.15 5.17 -9.30
N SER A 12 -2.59 4.13 -9.93
CA SER A 12 -3.34 3.16 -10.74
C SER A 12 -4.21 2.26 -9.87
N LEU A 13 -3.75 1.87 -8.67
CA LEU A 13 -4.61 1.17 -7.69
C LEU A 13 -5.80 2.01 -7.26
N LEU A 14 -5.59 3.31 -7.02
CA LEU A 14 -6.69 4.22 -6.65
C LEU A 14 -7.69 4.44 -7.79
N LYS A 15 -7.26 4.23 -9.04
CA LYS A 15 -8.13 4.32 -10.22
C LYS A 15 -8.92 3.05 -10.46
N ASN A 16 -8.39 1.89 -10.08
CA ASN A 16 -9.00 0.58 -10.27
C ASN A 16 -9.32 -0.06 -8.91
N PRO A 17 -10.53 0.18 -8.36
CA PRO A 17 -10.92 -0.39 -7.07
C PRO A 17 -10.95 -1.93 -7.06
N ALA A 18 -11.00 -2.58 -8.23
CA ALA A 18 -10.91 -4.03 -8.37
C ALA A 18 -9.55 -4.58 -7.91
N ASP A 19 -8.45 -3.87 -8.20
CA ASP A 19 -7.10 -4.30 -7.81
C ASP A 19 -6.92 -4.24 -6.30
N ILE A 20 -7.55 -3.24 -5.66
CA ILE A 20 -7.61 -3.14 -4.20
C ILE A 20 -8.43 -4.30 -3.63
N LEU A 21 -9.55 -4.67 -4.27
CA LEU A 21 -10.39 -5.78 -3.84
C LEU A 21 -9.63 -7.11 -3.87
N GLU A 22 -8.80 -7.32 -4.88
CA GLU A 22 -7.97 -8.51 -4.99
C GLU A 22 -6.87 -8.56 -3.92
N ILE A 23 -6.23 -7.42 -3.63
CA ILE A 23 -5.28 -7.28 -2.51
C ILE A 23 -5.95 -7.56 -1.17
N VAL A 24 -7.17 -7.08 -0.95
CA VAL A 24 -7.91 -7.34 0.30
C VAL A 24 -8.34 -8.81 0.40
N ARG A 25 -8.70 -9.44 -0.71
CA ARG A 25 -9.13 -10.84 -0.76
C ARG A 25 -7.95 -11.80 -0.55
N ASP A 26 -6.78 -11.50 -1.10
CA ASP A 26 -5.54 -12.28 -0.91
C ASP A 26 -4.36 -11.35 -0.59
N PRO A 27 -4.23 -10.89 0.66
CA PRO A 27 -3.17 -9.97 1.07
C PRO A 27 -1.79 -10.62 1.05
N GLY A 28 -1.73 -11.95 1.10
CA GLY A 28 -0.48 -12.71 1.12
C GLY A 28 0.19 -12.76 -0.25
N LYS A 29 -0.57 -13.02 -1.30
CA LYS A 29 -0.04 -13.07 -2.68
C LYS A 29 -0.18 -11.73 -3.39
N ALA A 30 -1.41 -11.27 -3.59
CA ALA A 30 -1.69 -10.05 -4.36
C ALA A 30 -1.13 -8.80 -3.67
N GLY A 31 -1.21 -8.74 -2.33
CA GLY A 31 -0.61 -7.64 -1.57
C GLY A 31 0.92 -7.62 -1.64
N LEU A 32 1.57 -8.78 -1.59
CA LEU A 32 3.03 -8.88 -1.65
C LEU A 32 3.54 -8.58 -3.07
N ASP A 33 2.86 -9.05 -4.10
CA ASP A 33 3.20 -8.77 -5.50
C ASP A 33 2.97 -7.30 -5.85
N PHE A 34 1.89 -6.70 -5.33
CA PHE A 34 1.69 -5.26 -5.41
C PHE A 34 2.82 -4.50 -4.72
N TYR A 35 3.15 -4.85 -3.47
CA TYR A 35 4.25 -4.21 -2.75
C TYR A 35 5.57 -4.34 -3.52
N LYS A 36 5.87 -5.52 -4.06
CA LYS A 36 7.08 -5.75 -4.87
C LYS A 36 7.10 -4.87 -6.13
N SER A 37 5.96 -4.69 -6.79
CA SER A 37 5.80 -3.85 -7.98
C SER A 37 6.03 -2.36 -7.73
N LEU A 38 5.94 -1.91 -6.47
CA LEU A 38 6.18 -0.52 -6.11
C LEU A 38 7.66 -0.12 -6.22
N SER A 39 7.88 1.11 -6.69
CA SER A 39 9.19 1.76 -6.62
C SER A 39 9.63 2.00 -5.17
N VAL A 40 10.93 2.20 -4.95
CA VAL A 40 11.49 2.45 -3.60
C VAL A 40 10.81 3.62 -2.90
N LYS A 41 10.54 4.73 -3.62
CA LYS A 41 9.85 5.91 -3.07
C LYS A 41 8.43 5.58 -2.62
N GLN A 42 7.70 4.76 -3.39
CA GLN A 42 6.34 4.37 -3.04
C GLN A 42 6.30 3.39 -1.87
N LYS A 43 7.29 2.48 -1.76
CA LYS A 43 7.45 1.60 -0.60
C LYS A 43 7.69 2.42 0.68
N GLN A 44 8.56 3.42 0.62
CA GLN A 44 8.82 4.33 1.74
C GLN A 44 7.55 5.10 2.14
N TYR A 45 6.81 5.62 1.16
CA TYR A 45 5.54 6.31 1.43
C TYR A 45 4.51 5.39 2.08
N LEU A 46 4.33 4.17 1.55
CA LEU A 46 3.41 3.19 2.11
C LEU A 46 3.76 2.81 3.55
N ALA A 47 5.06 2.60 3.84
CA ALA A 47 5.54 2.33 5.19
C ALA A 47 5.26 3.50 6.15
N PHE A 48 5.44 4.74 5.69
CA PHE A 48 5.15 5.93 6.49
C PHE A 48 3.65 6.07 6.80
N VAL A 49 2.79 5.89 5.79
CA VAL A 49 1.33 5.91 5.98
C VAL A 49 0.88 4.78 6.91
N ALA A 50 1.43 3.57 6.75
CA ALA A 50 1.16 2.45 7.65
C ALA A 50 1.55 2.78 9.10
N GLY A 51 2.73 3.36 9.31
CA GLY A 51 3.19 3.80 10.63
C GLY A 51 2.27 4.85 11.27
N ILE A 52 1.88 5.88 10.52
CA ILE A 52 0.91 6.88 10.97
C ILE A 52 -0.43 6.23 11.34
N GLY A 53 -0.93 5.31 10.49
CA GLY A 53 -2.16 4.58 10.74
C GLY A 53 -2.14 3.81 12.05
N ILE A 54 -1.03 3.13 12.35
CA ILE A 54 -0.83 2.41 13.62
C ILE A 54 -0.85 3.39 14.81
N ILE A 55 -0.14 4.53 14.69
CA ILE A 55 -0.11 5.54 15.75
C ILE A 55 -1.51 6.10 16.03
N ILE A 56 -2.25 6.48 14.98
CA ILE A 56 -3.62 7.01 15.09
C ILE A 56 -4.56 5.96 15.68
N TYR A 57 -4.46 4.71 15.25
CA TYR A 57 -5.27 3.62 15.78
C TYR A 57 -4.98 3.37 17.26
N GLY A 58 -3.71 3.32 17.65
CA GLY A 58 -3.29 3.20 19.04
C GLY A 58 -3.80 4.36 19.91
N PHE A 59 -3.70 5.59 19.41
CA PHE A 59 -4.23 6.77 20.10
C PHE A 59 -5.76 6.73 20.24
N THR A 60 -6.47 6.29 19.19
CA THR A 60 -7.93 6.15 19.19
C THR A 60 -8.39 5.09 20.19
N LEU A 61 -7.71 3.94 20.25
CA LEU A 61 -8.01 2.90 21.24
C LEU A 61 -7.75 3.37 22.67
N ASN A 62 -6.70 4.16 22.90
CA ASN A 62 -6.42 4.77 24.22
C ASN A 62 -7.55 5.72 24.64
N LYS A 63 -8.10 6.51 23.71
CA LYS A 63 -9.24 7.40 23.98
C LYS A 63 -10.59 6.70 24.20
N LYS A 64 -10.71 5.43 23.83
CA LYS A 64 -11.93 4.62 24.04
C LYS A 64 -11.92 3.84 25.37
N LYS A 65 -10.82 3.88 26.11
CA LYS A 65 -10.71 3.42 27.50
C LYS A 65 -11.10 4.55 28.46
#